data_AF-A0A821ZT65-F1
#
_entry.id   AF-A0A821ZT65-F1
#
_cell.length_a   1.000
_cell.length_b   1.000
_cell.length_c   1.000
_cell.angle_alpha   90.00
_cell.angle_beta   90.00
_cell.angle_gamma   90.00
#
_symmetry.space_group_name_H-M   'P 1'
#
loop_
_entity.id
_entity.type
_entity.pdbx_description
1 polymer ?
#
loop_
_entity_poly.entity_id
_entity_poly.type
_entity_poly.pdbx_seq_one_letter_code
_entity_poly.pdbx_strand_id
1 'polypeptide(L)'
;MVENGFLPSRLLGLRKSWESKYINDLEDSYGQEWTNEQRKQLEFTCHTGFFITIVICRWAVLMICKTRTNSILKQGMNNWMLNFGLIFEIVLAAVIFYTPYLNTTLHTHPLKFRW
;
A
#
# COMPACT_ATOMS: atom_id res chain seq x y z
N MET A 1 -9.60 -0.24 -4.40
CA MET A 1 -10.40 -0.97 -5.41
C MET A 1 -11.89 -1.02 -5.06
N VAL A 2 -12.29 -1.57 -3.91
CA VAL A 2 -13.71 -1.70 -3.52
C VAL A 2 -14.44 -0.35 -3.47
N GLU A 3 -13.84 0.66 -2.85
CA GLU A 3 -14.39 2.02 -2.79
C GLU A 3 -14.51 2.68 -4.17
N ASN A 4 -13.79 2.18 -5.18
CA ASN A 4 -13.79 2.69 -6.55
C ASN A 4 -14.63 1.78 -7.48
N GLY A 5 -15.59 1.01 -6.93
CA GLY A 5 -16.52 0.20 -7.73
C GLY A 5 -16.03 -1.20 -8.13
N PHE A 6 -14.78 -1.57 -7.82
CA PHE A 6 -14.27 -2.92 -8.07
C PHE A 6 -14.44 -3.81 -6.84
N LEU A 7 -15.60 -4.48 -6.74
CA LEU A 7 -15.90 -5.44 -5.69
C LEU A 7 -14.97 -6.68 -5.78
N PRO A 8 -14.64 -7.35 -4.66
CA PRO A 8 -13.74 -8.50 -4.66
C PRO A 8 -14.19 -9.64 -5.57
N SER A 9 -15.51 -9.85 -5.71
CA SER A 9 -16.09 -10.85 -6.61
C SER A 9 -15.81 -10.56 -8.08
N ARG A 10 -15.80 -9.29 -8.50
CA ARG A 10 -15.53 -8.85 -9.88
C ARG A 10 -14.04 -8.85 -10.23
N LEU A 11 -13.16 -8.83 -9.23
CA LEU A 11 -11.70 -8.83 -9.44
C LEU A 11 -11.17 -10.19 -9.94
N LEU A 12 -11.86 -11.30 -9.64
CA LEU A 12 -11.43 -12.63 -10.05
C LEU A 12 -11.54 -12.79 -11.57
N GLY A 13 -10.42 -13.12 -12.23
CA GLY A 13 -10.35 -13.30 -13.69
C GLY A 13 -10.25 -12.01 -14.51
N LEU A 14 -10.30 -10.83 -13.86
CA LEU A 14 -10.30 -9.53 -14.55
C LEU A 14 -8.94 -9.15 -15.16
N ARG A 15 -7.85 -9.84 -14.78
CA ARG A 15 -6.47 -9.46 -15.13
C ARG A 15 -6.23 -9.26 -16.64
N LYS A 16 -6.72 -10.18 -17.49
CA LYS A 16 -6.51 -10.09 -18.95
C LYS A 16 -7.12 -8.81 -19.52
N SER A 17 -8.36 -8.51 -19.12
CA SER A 17 -9.06 -7.30 -19.54
C SER A 17 -8.47 -6.04 -18.89
N TRP A 18 -8.01 -6.15 -17.64
CA TRP A 18 -7.35 -5.08 -16.89
C TRP A 18 -6.04 -4.61 -17.52
N GLU A 19 -5.18 -5.54 -17.94
CA GLU A 19 -3.88 -5.24 -18.53
C GLU A 19 -3.95 -4.82 -20.00
N SER A 20 -5.03 -5.14 -20.71
CA SER A 20 -5.19 -4.77 -22.12
C SER A 20 -5.30 -3.25 -22.30
N LYS A 21 -4.39 -2.70 -23.11
CA LYS A 21 -4.37 -1.27 -23.50
C LYS A 21 -5.47 -0.89 -24.49
N TYR A 22 -6.06 -1.87 -25.16
CA TYR A 22 -7.05 -1.64 -26.22
C TYR A 22 -8.48 -1.53 -25.69
N ILE A 23 -8.71 -1.93 -24.44
CA ILE A 23 -10.02 -1.86 -23.77
C ILE A 23 -10.07 -0.53 -23.01
N ASN A 24 -11.00 0.36 -23.35
CA ASN A 24 -11.17 1.65 -22.66
C ASN A 24 -12.54 1.80 -22.00
N ASP A 25 -13.33 0.74 -22.07
CA ASP A 25 -14.74 0.59 -21.71
C ASP A 25 -14.90 -0.53 -20.67
N LEU A 26 -13.92 -0.70 -19.77
CA LEU A 26 -14.01 -1.75 -18.76
C LEU A 26 -15.04 -1.37 -17.69
N GLU A 27 -16.15 -2.10 -17.66
CA GLU A 27 -17.24 -1.91 -16.70
C GLU A 27 -16.87 -2.42 -15.29
N ASP A 28 -17.06 -1.55 -14.29
CA ASP A 28 -16.96 -1.89 -12.87
C ASP A 28 -18.22 -2.61 -12.33
N SER A 29 -18.36 -2.73 -11.01
CA SER A 29 -19.54 -3.42 -10.42
C SER A 29 -20.77 -2.51 -10.30
N TYR A 30 -20.61 -1.20 -10.55
CA TYR A 30 -21.67 -0.19 -10.49
C TYR A 30 -22.13 0.27 -11.88
N GLY A 31 -21.55 -0.27 -12.95
CA GLY A 31 -21.88 0.08 -14.34
C GLY A 31 -21.11 1.28 -14.89
N GLN A 32 -20.01 1.69 -14.25
CA GLN A 32 -19.14 2.75 -14.75
C GLN A 32 -18.06 2.18 -15.68
N GLU A 33 -17.78 2.89 -16.77
CA GLU A 33 -16.71 2.54 -17.71
C GLU A 33 -15.38 3.17 -17.30
N TRP A 34 -14.33 2.36 -17.30
CA TRP A 34 -12.98 2.78 -16.91
C TRP A 34 -11.98 2.69 -18.07
N THR A 35 -11.32 3.80 -18.37
CA THR A 35 -10.23 3.88 -19.36
C THR A 35 -8.98 3.15 -18.87
N ASN A 36 -8.06 2.77 -19.79
CA ASN A 36 -6.80 2.13 -19.38
C ASN A 36 -5.96 2.97 -18.41
N GLU A 37 -5.91 4.29 -18.62
CA GLU A 37 -5.12 5.20 -17.79
C GLU A 37 -5.68 5.28 -16.36
N GLN A 38 -6.99 5.45 -16.20
CA GLN A 38 -7.64 5.49 -14.88
C GLN A 38 -7.44 4.17 -14.11
N ARG A 39 -7.53 3.03 -14.80
CA ARG A 39 -7.27 1.71 -14.21
C ARG A 39 -5.84 1.59 -13.71
N LYS A 40 -4.87 2.05 -14.50
CA LYS A 40 -3.45 2.04 -14.09
C LYS A 40 -3.17 2.96 -12.91
N GLN A 41 -3.77 4.15 -12.86
CA GLN A 41 -3.68 5.01 -11.68
C GLN A 41 -4.26 4.34 -10.43
N LEU A 42 -5.42 3.67 -10.56
CA LEU A 42 -6.02 2.94 -9.44
C LEU A 42 -5.15 1.75 -9.00
N GLU A 43 -4.54 1.03 -9.94
CA GLU A 43 -3.62 -0.09 -9.67
C GLU A 43 -2.39 0.38 -8.89
N PHE A 44 -1.74 1.47 -9.33
CA PHE A 44 -0.59 2.08 -8.64
C PHE A 44 -0.93 2.60 -7.25
N THR A 45 -2.14 3.13 -7.07
CA THR A 45 -2.64 3.51 -5.75
C THR A 45 -2.79 2.28 -4.85
N CYS A 46 -3.25 1.15 -5.38
CA CYS A 46 -3.34 -0.11 -4.62
C CYS A 46 -1.97 -0.68 -4.23
N HIS A 47 -0.99 -0.64 -5.13
CA HIS A 47 0.40 -1.05 -4.82
C HIS A 47 0.99 -0.23 -3.69
N THR A 48 0.74 1.08 -3.70
CA THR A 48 1.17 2.00 -2.64
C THR A 48 0.52 1.63 -1.31
N GLY A 49 -0.80 1.39 -1.29
CA GLY A 49 -1.53 0.99 -0.07
C GLY A 49 -1.06 -0.35 0.50
N PHE A 50 -0.75 -1.30 -0.37
CA PHE A 50 -0.17 -2.59 0.03
C PHE A 50 1.20 -2.40 0.68
N PHE A 51 2.07 -1.55 0.10
CA PHE A 51 3.38 -1.28 0.68
C PHE A 51 3.29 -0.58 2.04
N ILE A 52 2.37 0.40 2.23
CA ILE A 52 2.11 1.00 3.56
C ILE A 52 1.68 -0.08 4.56
N THR A 53 0.80 -0.99 4.15
CA THR A 53 0.33 -2.08 5.01
C THR A 53 1.50 -2.97 5.46
N ILE A 54 2.45 -3.26 4.56
CA ILE A 54 3.67 -3.99 4.91
C ILE A 54 4.48 -3.24 5.97
N VAL A 55 4.72 -1.94 5.81
CA VAL A 55 5.50 -1.13 6.76
C VAL A 55 4.85 -1.15 8.16
N ILE A 56 3.52 -0.99 8.23
CA ILE A 56 2.79 -1.05 9.51
C ILE A 56 2.86 -2.44 10.15
N CYS A 57 2.71 -3.50 9.34
CA CYS A 57 2.87 -4.87 9.83
C CYS A 57 4.29 -5.12 10.36
N ARG A 58 5.32 -4.57 9.71
CA ARG A 58 6.72 -4.71 10.16
C ARG A 58 6.96 -4.05 11.50
N TRP A 59 6.34 -2.90 11.75
CA TRP A 59 6.34 -2.27 13.07
C TRP A 59 5.81 -3.20 14.16
N ALA A 60 4.65 -3.83 13.94
CA ALA A 60 4.07 -4.77 14.88
C ALA A 60 4.96 -6.01 15.09
N VAL A 61 5.48 -6.58 14.00
CA VAL A 61 6.38 -7.74 14.07
C VAL A 61 7.66 -7.40 14.85
N LEU A 62 8.26 -6.23 14.61
CA LEU A 62 9.46 -5.79 15.31
C LEU A 62 9.20 -5.62 16.82
N MET A 63 8.05 -5.06 17.20
CA MET A 63 7.64 -4.96 18.60
C MET A 63 7.47 -6.33 19.27
N ILE A 64 6.87 -7.29 18.57
CA ILE A 64 6.66 -8.65 19.10
C ILE A 64 8.00 -9.41 19.22
N CYS A 65 8.84 -9.35 18.17
CA CYS A 65 10.14 -10.03 18.17
C CYS A 65 11.11 -9.51 19.24
N LYS A 66 10.89 -8.30 19.77
CA LYS A 66 11.68 -7.73 20.88
C LYS A 66 11.58 -8.57 22.16
N THR A 67 10.43 -9.20 22.40
CA THR A 67 10.16 -9.92 23.65
C THR A 67 9.68 -11.34 23.36
N ARG A 68 10.49 -12.34 23.76
CA ARG A 68 10.16 -13.76 23.55
C ARG A 68 9.12 -14.30 24.56
N THR A 69 9.13 -13.78 25.79
CA THR A 69 8.31 -14.31 26.90
C THR A 69 7.75 -13.21 27.81
N ASN A 70 8.47 -12.10 27.99
CA ASN A 70 8.01 -10.98 28.80
C ASN A 70 7.02 -10.09 28.03
N SER A 71 6.09 -9.45 28.74
CA SER A 71 5.27 -8.40 28.12
C SER A 71 6.09 -7.14 27.86
N ILE A 72 5.81 -6.46 26.75
CA ILE A 72 6.43 -5.18 26.36
C ILE A 72 6.28 -4.13 27.48
N LEU A 73 5.17 -4.15 28.22
CA LEU A 73 4.91 -3.23 29.33
C LEU A 73 5.84 -3.46 30.53
N LYS A 74 6.25 -4.71 30.79
CA LYS A 74 7.21 -5.03 31.87
C LYS A 74 8.65 -4.79 31.45
N GLN A 75 8.96 -4.99 30.17
CA GLN A 75 10.34 -4.89 29.65
C GLN A 75 10.75 -3.46 29.31
N GLY A 76 9.80 -2.62 28.86
CA GLY A 76 10.07 -1.26 28.41
C GLY A 76 10.80 -1.17 27.05
N MET A 77 11.03 0.06 26.58
CA MET A 77 11.60 0.38 25.26
C MET A 77 12.99 1.05 25.32
N ASN A 78 13.87 0.61 26.22
CA ASN A 78 15.22 1.22 26.40
C ASN A 78 16.25 0.89 25.31
N ASN A 79 15.91 0.10 24.29
CA ASN A 79 16.85 -0.19 23.20
C ASN A 79 16.85 0.95 22.19
N TRP A 80 17.84 1.84 22.29
CA TRP A 80 17.98 3.01 21.44
C TRP A 80 18.13 2.66 19.95
N MET A 81 18.91 1.63 19.61
CA MET A 81 19.10 1.18 18.23
C MET A 81 17.78 0.70 17.59
N LEU A 82 16.94 0.02 18.37
CA LEU A 82 15.64 -0.45 17.91
C LEU A 82 14.67 0.71 17.67
N ASN A 83 14.65 1.69 18.59
CA ASN A 83 13.81 2.88 18.42
C ASN A 83 14.27 3.73 17.23
N PHE A 84 15.58 3.83 17.00
CA PHE A 84 16.13 4.46 15.80
C PHE A 84 15.73 3.72 14.53
N GLY A 85 15.80 2.39 14.51
CA GLY A 85 15.36 1.57 13.38
C GLY A 85 13.89 1.79 13.01
N LEU A 86 13.00 1.89 14.00
CA LEU A 86 11.59 2.21 13.77
C LEU A 86 11.41 3.58 13.11
N ILE A 87 12.06 4.62 13.65
CA ILE A 87 12.00 5.97 13.08
C ILE A 87 12.58 6.00 11.67
N PHE A 88 13.72 5.33 11.46
CA PHE A 88 14.37 5.23 10.16
C PHE A 88 13.45 4.58 9.12
N GLU A 89 12.70 3.54 9.49
CA GLU A 89 11.74 2.89 8.60
C GLU A 89 10.61 3.85 8.18
N ILE A 90 10.06 4.65 9.11
CA ILE A 90 9.07 5.69 8.77
C ILE A 90 9.66 6.72 7.81
N VAL A 91 10.86 7.22 8.12
CA VAL A 91 11.52 8.24 7.30
C VAL A 91 11.78 7.69 5.90
N LEU A 92 12.28 6.46 5.79
CA LEU A 92 12.54 5.81 4.52
C LEU A 92 11.25 5.58 3.72
N ALA A 93 10.17 5.13 4.37
CA ALA A 93 8.86 4.99 3.73
C ALA A 93 8.34 6.36 3.24
N ALA A 94 8.44 7.41 4.06
CA ALA A 94 8.06 8.77 3.67
C ALA A 94 8.88 9.28 2.48
N VAL A 95 10.19 9.09 2.48
CA VAL A 95 11.07 9.45 1.35
C VAL A 95 10.63 8.72 0.07
N ILE A 96 10.30 7.44 0.14
CA ILE A 96 9.84 6.66 -1.02
C ILE A 96 8.52 7.20 -1.59
N PHE A 97 7.56 7.59 -0.75
CA PHE A 97 6.25 8.06 -1.22
C PHE A 97 6.23 9.51 -1.69
N TYR A 98 6.99 10.38 -1.02
CA TYR A 98 6.96 11.82 -1.28
C TYR A 98 8.03 12.30 -2.26
N THR A 99 9.00 11.45 -2.63
CA THR A 99 10.02 11.81 -3.63
C THR A 99 9.48 11.52 -5.05
N PRO A 100 9.30 12.55 -5.92
CA PRO A 100 8.67 12.40 -7.23
C PRO A 100 9.45 11.51 -8.20
N TYR A 101 10.77 11.42 -8.03
CA TYR A 101 11.62 10.53 -8.82
C TYR A 101 11.28 9.04 -8.56
N LEU A 102 11.08 8.68 -7.28
CA LEU A 102 10.75 7.31 -6.89
C LEU A 102 9.30 6.94 -7.22
N ASN A 103 8.39 7.91 -7.20
CA ASN A 103 7.01 7.73 -7.63
C ASN A 103 6.94 7.26 -9.10
N THR A 104 7.76 7.86 -9.96
CA THR A 104 7.82 7.53 -11.39
C THR A 104 8.48 6.17 -11.64
N THR A 105 9.48 5.79 -10.84
CA THR A 105 10.19 4.50 -11.00
C THR A 105 9.47 3.32 -10.33
N LEU A 106 8.85 3.53 -9.17
CA LEU A 106 8.15 2.50 -8.40
C LEU A 106 6.64 2.45 -8.69
N HIS A 107 6.15 3.38 -9.52
CA HIS A 107 4.75 3.52 -9.90
C HIS A 107 3.83 3.64 -8.66
N THR A 108 4.15 4.56 -7.74
CA THR A 108 3.46 4.71 -6.45
C THR A 108 2.69 6.03 -6.33
N HIS A 109 1.37 6.05 -6.52
CA HIS A 109 0.62 7.30 -6.39
C HIS A 109 0.41 7.74 -4.93
N PRO A 110 0.42 9.06 -4.65
CA PRO A 110 0.17 9.58 -3.31
C PRO A 110 -1.25 9.20 -2.85
N LEU A 111 -1.32 8.53 -1.71
CA LEU A 111 -2.59 8.13 -1.10
C LEU A 111 -3.23 9.34 -0.41
N LYS A 112 -4.52 9.58 -0.69
CA LYS A 112 -5.32 10.54 0.07
C LYS A 112 -5.64 9.95 1.45
N PHE A 113 -5.55 10.76 2.51
CA PHE A 113 -5.78 10.33 3.90
C PHE A 113 -7.20 9.79 4.14
N ARG A 114 -8.18 10.36 3.43
CA ARG A 114 -9.54 9.82 3.20
C ARG A 114 -9.99 10.30 1.82
N TRP A 115 -10.73 9.46 1.11
CA TRP A 115 -11.53 9.87 -0.04
C TRP A 115 -12.88 10.40 0.43
#